data_AF-A0A839S6C9-F1
#
_entry.id   AF-A0A839S6C9-F1
#
_cell.length_a   1.000
_cell.length_b   1.000
_cell.length_c   1.000
_cell.angle_alpha   90.00
_cell.angle_beta   90.00
_cell.angle_gamma   90.00
#
_symmetry.space_group_name_H-M   'P 1'
#
loop_
_entity.id
_entity.type
_entity.pdbx_description
1 polymer ?
#
loop_
_entity_poly.entity_id
_entity_poly.type
_entity_poly.pdbx_seq_one_letter_code
_entity_poly.pdbx_strand_id
1 'polypeptide(L)'
;MAMTQQYLAGELSLRLAQLQTLAADETSLRRVASLRHHAETDPLTELASIANRAIDLADVLCWSSVTRGDVASFNREAAVSAELYEFSVCAGLLTEG
;
A
#
# COMPACT_ATOMS: atom_id res chain seq x y z
N MET A 1 6.72 8.75 -22.13
CA MET A 1 5.55 9.10 -21.29
C MET A 1 5.99 9.20 -19.82
N ALA A 2 6.74 10.23 -19.45
CA ALA A 2 7.24 10.38 -18.06
C ALA A 2 6.14 10.86 -17.08
N MET A 3 5.22 11.71 -17.57
CA MET A 3 4.08 12.22 -16.79
C MET A 3 3.17 11.11 -16.24
N THR A 4 2.91 10.05 -17.01
CA THR A 4 2.04 8.95 -16.55
C THR A 4 2.68 8.14 -15.42
N GLN A 5 4.00 7.94 -15.46
CA GLN A 5 4.72 7.21 -14.42
C GLN A 5 4.85 8.03 -13.13
N GLN A 6 5.04 9.35 -13.24
CA GLN A 6 5.00 10.25 -12.08
C GLN A 6 3.61 10.32 -11.43
N TYR A 7 2.55 10.27 -12.24
CA TYR A 7 1.18 10.13 -11.71
C TYR A 7 1.01 8.82 -10.92
N LEU A 8 1.51 7.68 -11.44
CA LEU A 8 1.46 6.41 -10.72
C LEU A 8 2.23 6.46 -9.40
N ALA A 9 3.40 7.07 -9.36
CA ALA A 9 4.17 7.27 -8.13
C ALA A 9 3.39 8.09 -7.08
N GLY A 10 2.76 9.19 -7.51
CA GLY A 10 1.95 10.04 -6.63
C GLY A 10 0.70 9.33 -6.10
N GLU A 11 -0.02 8.61 -6.96
CA GLU A 11 -1.22 7.87 -6.58
C GLU A 11 -0.85 6.71 -5.62
N LEU A 12 0.26 6.01 -5.88
CA LEU A 12 0.77 4.98 -4.96
C LEU A 12 1.14 5.58 -3.60
N SER A 13 1.82 6.73 -3.56
CA SER A 13 2.14 7.44 -2.31
C SER A 13 0.87 7.82 -1.53
N LEU A 14 -0.18 8.29 -2.23
CA LEU A 14 -1.46 8.61 -1.61
C LEU A 14 -2.10 7.37 -0.95
N ARG A 15 -2.13 6.24 -1.65
CA ARG A 15 -2.65 4.97 -1.08
C ARG A 15 -1.83 4.49 0.11
N LEU A 16 -0.50 4.62 0.04
CA LEU A 16 0.38 4.33 1.17
C LEU A 16 0.12 5.26 2.36
N ALA A 17 -0.17 6.54 2.14
CA ALA A 17 -0.56 7.44 3.21
C ALA A 17 -1.87 7.00 3.89
N GLN A 18 -2.86 6.56 3.11
CA GLN A 18 -4.10 6.00 3.65
C GLN A 18 -3.84 4.75 4.49
N LEU A 19 -3.03 3.82 3.98
CA LEU A 19 -2.63 2.60 4.70
C LEU A 19 -1.88 2.93 6.00
N GLN A 20 -1.04 3.96 5.99
CA GLN A 20 -0.29 4.41 7.17
C GLN A 20 -1.24 4.86 8.29
N THR A 21 -2.38 5.47 7.97
CA THR A 21 -3.37 5.89 9.00
C THR A 21 -4.02 4.72 9.72
N LEU A 22 -3.99 3.52 9.15
CA LEU A 22 -4.58 2.31 9.70
C LEU A 22 -3.59 1.47 10.52
N ALA A 23 -2.29 1.71 10.36
CA ALA A 23 -1.27 0.98 11.10
C ALA A 23 -1.38 1.26 12.60
N ALA A 24 -1.72 0.22 13.37
CA ALA A 24 -1.94 0.31 14.81
C ALA A 24 -0.65 0.28 15.64
N ASP A 25 0.45 -0.19 15.05
CA ASP A 25 1.75 -0.34 15.73
C ASP A 25 2.87 0.46 15.05
N GLU A 26 3.87 0.85 15.84
CA GLU A 26 4.99 1.67 15.38
C GLU A 26 5.85 0.99 14.30
N THR A 27 5.89 -0.34 14.29
CA THR A 27 6.67 -1.09 13.28
C THR A 27 5.97 -0.99 11.93
N SER A 28 4.67 -1.25 11.88
CA SER A 28 3.87 -1.12 10.67
C SER A 28 3.84 0.33 10.18
N LEU A 29 3.67 1.32 11.08
CA LEU A 29 3.74 2.74 10.74
C LEU A 29 5.05 3.11 10.04
N ARG A 30 6.19 2.69 10.58
CA ARG A 30 7.51 2.94 9.98
C ARG A 30 7.69 2.24 8.65
N ARG A 31 7.20 1.01 8.51
CA ARG A 31 7.26 0.26 7.25
C ARG A 31 6.47 0.94 6.15
N VAL A 32 5.23 1.37 6.43
CA VAL A 32 4.42 2.10 5.44
C VAL A 32 5.06 3.45 5.10
N ALA A 33 5.55 4.19 6.10
CA ALA A 33 6.23 5.47 5.87
C ALA A 33 7.48 5.31 4.98
N SER A 34 8.26 4.24 5.17
CA SER A 34 9.40 3.93 4.33
C SER A 34 8.97 3.60 2.89
N LEU A 35 7.93 2.78 2.70
CA LEU A 35 7.41 2.49 1.36
C LEU A 35 6.92 3.76 0.66
N ARG A 36 6.26 4.67 1.40
CA ARG A 36 5.80 5.95 0.86
C ARG A 36 6.98 6.80 0.40
N HIS A 37 8.02 6.90 1.23
CA HIS A 37 9.24 7.60 0.87
C HIS A 37 9.87 7.02 -0.41
N HIS A 38 10.00 5.70 -0.50
CA HIS A 38 10.51 5.03 -1.69
C HIS A 38 9.66 5.31 -2.94
N ALA A 39 8.32 5.33 -2.82
CA ALA A 39 7.45 5.68 -3.95
C ALA A 39 7.69 7.11 -4.46
N GLU A 40 8.12 8.03 -3.59
CA GLU A 40 8.37 9.44 -3.91
C GLU A 40 9.79 9.70 -4.44
N THR A 41 10.78 8.90 -4.03
CA THR A 41 12.21 9.19 -4.28
C THR A 41 12.89 8.22 -5.23
N ASP A 42 12.45 6.97 -5.28
CA ASP A 42 13.14 5.94 -6.04
C ASP A 42 12.83 6.03 -7.54
N PRO A 43 13.66 5.41 -8.40
CA PRO A 43 13.36 5.33 -9.81
C PRO A 43 11.98 4.70 -10.07
N LEU A 44 11.26 5.21 -11.07
CA LEU A 44 9.90 4.76 -11.40
C LEU A 44 9.83 3.26 -11.77
N THR A 45 10.97 2.64 -12.13
CA THR A 45 11.09 1.19 -12.35
C THR A 45 10.86 0.35 -11.09
N GLU A 46 11.01 0.94 -9.90
CA GLU A 46 10.83 0.26 -8.61
C GLU A 46 9.37 0.23 -8.14
N LEU A 47 8.46 0.97 -8.79
CA LEU A 47 7.07 1.11 -8.34
C LEU A 47 6.35 -0.25 -8.21
N ALA A 48 6.65 -1.22 -9.07
CA ALA A 48 6.09 -2.57 -8.98
C ALA A 48 6.55 -3.31 -7.72
N SER A 49 7.83 -3.18 -7.37
CA SER A 49 8.40 -3.76 -6.14
C SER A 49 7.78 -3.11 -4.90
N ILE A 50 7.62 -1.78 -4.92
CA ILE A 50 7.01 -1.02 -3.82
C ILE A 50 5.53 -1.41 -3.65
N ALA A 51 4.78 -1.53 -4.74
CA ALA A 51 3.37 -1.95 -4.71
C ALA A 51 3.21 -3.37 -4.13
N ASN A 52 4.04 -4.34 -4.54
CA ASN A 52 4.03 -5.69 -3.96
C ASN A 52 4.25 -5.66 -2.44
N ARG A 53 5.29 -4.95 -1.99
CA ARG A 53 5.60 -4.84 -0.56
C ARG A 53 4.51 -4.10 0.24
N ALA A 54 3.78 -3.21 -0.42
CA ALA A 54 2.64 -2.51 0.16
C ALA A 54 1.45 -3.46 0.36
N ILE A 55 1.15 -4.33 -0.61
CA ILE A 55 0.12 -5.37 -0.49
C ILE A 55 0.47 -6.35 0.63
N ASP A 56 1.70 -6.86 0.66
CA ASP A 56 2.15 -7.76 1.74
C ASP A 56 1.97 -7.13 3.13
N LEU A 57 2.23 -5.83 3.25
CA LEU A 57 2.06 -5.10 4.50
C LEU A 57 0.59 -4.86 4.85
N ALA A 58 -0.25 -4.59 3.85
CA ALA A 58 -1.69 -4.44 4.02
C ALA A 58 -2.34 -5.75 4.51
N ASP A 59 -1.89 -6.89 3.97
CA ASP A 59 -2.29 -8.23 4.45
C ASP A 59 -1.90 -8.46 5.91
N VAL A 60 -0.67 -8.09 6.29
CA VAL A 60 -0.22 -8.19 7.69
C VAL A 60 -1.10 -7.37 8.62
N LEU A 61 -1.52 -6.16 8.23
CA LEU A 61 -2.44 -5.33 9.01
C LEU A 61 -3.81 -6.01 9.18
N CYS A 62 -4.39 -6.49 8.08
CA CYS A 62 -5.67 -7.21 8.10
C CYS A 62 -5.62 -8.42 9.05
N TRP A 63 -4.56 -9.25 8.95
CA TRP A 63 -4.37 -10.41 9.83
C TRP A 63 -4.18 -10.02 11.30
N SER A 64 -3.53 -8.88 11.57
CA SER A 64 -3.36 -8.34 12.92
C SER A 64 -4.72 -8.02 13.56
N SER A 65 -5.63 -7.39 12.80
CA SER A 65 -6.98 -7.09 13.26
C SER A 65 -7.84 -8.35 13.44
N VAL A 66 -7.74 -9.32 12.52
CA VAL A 66 -8.40 -10.63 12.67
C VAL A 66 -7.94 -11.33 13.95
N THR A 67 -6.63 -11.34 14.22
CA THR A 67 -6.04 -11.97 15.40
C THR A 67 -6.52 -11.30 16.71
N ARG A 68 -6.74 -9.99 16.69
CA ARG A 68 -7.31 -9.24 17.84
C ARG A 68 -8.84 -9.33 17.95
N GLY A 69 -9.53 -9.89 16.96
CA GLY A 69 -10.98 -9.88 16.89
C GLY A 69 -11.59 -8.50 16.60
N ASP A 70 -10.80 -7.56 16.06
CA ASP A 70 -11.25 -6.20 15.76
C ASP A 70 -11.82 -6.12 14.33
N VAL A 71 -13.11 -6.43 14.21
CA VAL A 71 -13.84 -6.42 12.93
C VAL A 71 -13.89 -5.02 12.31
N ALA A 72 -13.97 -3.97 13.13
CA ALA A 72 -14.09 -2.60 12.64
C ALA A 72 -12.78 -2.09 12.03
N SER A 73 -11.64 -2.47 12.60
CA SER A 73 -10.33 -2.19 12.01
C SER A 73 -10.07 -3.06 10.78
N PHE A 74 -10.39 -4.35 10.83
CA PHE A 74 -10.30 -5.25 9.67
C PHE A 74 -11.07 -4.71 8.47
N ASN A 75 -12.32 -4.28 8.63
CA ASN A 75 -13.11 -3.76 7.51
C ASN A 75 -12.50 -2.51 6.86
N ARG A 76 -11.89 -1.63 7.67
CA ARG A 76 -11.21 -0.43 7.16
C ARG A 76 -9.91 -0.79 6.44
N GLU A 77 -9.13 -1.70 7.01
CA GLU A 77 -7.89 -2.21 6.42
C GLU A 77 -8.17 -2.93 5.10
N ALA A 78 -9.16 -3.82 5.07
CA ALA A 78 -9.55 -4.56 3.87
C ALA A 78 -10.03 -3.64 2.73
N ALA A 79 -10.79 -2.58 3.05
CA ALA A 79 -11.24 -1.61 2.05
C ALA A 79 -10.05 -0.87 1.41
N VAL A 80 -9.12 -0.35 2.21
CA VAL A 80 -7.91 0.32 1.70
C VAL A 80 -6.99 -0.66 0.95
N SER A 81 -6.90 -1.91 1.42
CA SER A 81 -6.13 -2.96 0.75
C SER A 81 -6.70 -3.28 -0.63
N ALA A 82 -8.02 -3.34 -0.76
CA ALA A 82 -8.70 -3.58 -2.04
C ALA A 82 -8.46 -2.42 -3.02
N GLU A 83 -8.58 -1.17 -2.56
CA GLU A 83 -8.30 0.01 -3.40
C GLU A 83 -6.83 0.04 -3.87
N LEU A 84 -5.88 -0.31 -2.99
CA LEU A 84 -4.46 -0.40 -3.33
C LEU A 84 -4.18 -1.51 -4.34
N TYR A 85 -4.82 -2.68 -4.17
CA TYR A 85 -4.70 -3.81 -5.10
C TYR A 85 -5.27 -3.47 -6.47
N GLU A 86 -6.49 -2.95 -6.54
CA GLU A 86 -7.15 -2.54 -7.77
C GLU A 86 -6.32 -1.50 -8.52
N PHE A 87 -5.84 -0.46 -7.83
CA PHE A 87 -4.93 0.51 -8.41
C PHE A 87 -3.68 -0.16 -9.00
N SER A 88 -3.05 -1.05 -8.23
CA SER A 88 -1.78 -1.67 -8.63
C SER A 88 -1.94 -2.59 -9.83
N VAL A 89 -3.06 -3.32 -9.94
CA VAL A 89 -3.41 -4.11 -11.12
C VAL A 89 -3.69 -3.21 -12.33
N CYS A 90 -4.56 -2.21 -12.18
CA CYS A 90 -4.91 -1.28 -13.26
C CYS A 90 -3.70 -0.47 -13.77
N ALA A 91 -2.75 -0.17 -12.89
CA ALA A 91 -1.49 0.50 -13.22
C ALA A 91 -0.44 -0.43 -13.86
N GLY A 92 -0.70 -1.74 -13.94
CA GLY A 92 0.27 -2.74 -14.41
C GLY A 92 1.46 -2.94 -13.47
N LEU A 93 1.33 -2.57 -12.19
CA LEU A 93 2.35 -2.77 -11.15
C LEU A 93 2.28 -4.16 -10.52
N LEU A 94 1.10 -4.78 -10.58
CA LEU A 94 0.85 -6.17 -10.20
C LEU A 94 0.24 -6.94 -11.37
N THR A 95 0.49 -8.24 -11.39
CA THR A 95 -0.25 -9.16 -12.27
C THR A 95 -1.47 -9.68 -11.51
N GLU A 96 -2.61 -9.81 -12.17
CA GLU A 96 -3.78 -10.49 -11.59
C GLU A 96 -3.38 -11.91 -11.17
N GLY A 97 -3.61 -12.24 -9.90
CA GLY A 97 -3.37 -13.57 -9.34
C GLY A 97 -4.46 -14.57 -9.69
#